data_AF-A0A6P0MKQ2-F1
#
_entry.id   AF-A0A6P0MKQ2-F1
#
_cell.length_a   1.000
_cell.length_b   1.000
_cell.length_c   1.000
_cell.angle_alpha   90.00
_cell.angle_beta   90.00
_cell.angle_gamma   90.00
#
_symmetry.space_group_name_H-M   'P 1'
#
loop_
_entity.id
_entity.type
_entity.pdbx_description
1 polymer ?
#
loop_
_entity_poly.entity_id
_entity_poly.type
_entity_poly.pdbx_seq_one_letter_code
_entity_poly.pdbx_strand_id
1 'polypeptide(L)'
;MKTKLSRLFGVLLAMILLVGLPTNPAMATNGNPETGLFAVVNVNGTLDRGFGVVSSQKLMTGGYEVTFNRNISSCAYVATIGSAASSGIVSPAAISVIGRSGNANGLYVVTSDLSGTRKDEPFHLVVQCPGIVPVTQGQLSRELPDKNLISYWVDGLTATNDVYPDANVVMVNLGYFSTDGTAKFEPMVGDETMHNFIDSWKSEGKTVLLSMGGTLQTVPDGAANPQEWDCFFDDSGDCDVQKFLTSIPDLLTDWGFDGLDLDVEGKSLLNSTDAIAFNNDFAAAVREVLPDKVIALSVPAKSVIVSDEVKFIGTPFAPGGAPYNTLVPMSQQPTFDANFDLIQILIYDMDGDPKRAYHESGLLYDIDSVQYRAQTIYEYTHPHVFDFQQWIVGEVLGPCPRDSGPCDAEWNNFDGIDPSKIVMGVIAAQGSNQGYLSPEQITDDIIKGENVRNGMVWESHADANGNYAISAAVKEVIDASSL
;
A
#
# COMPACT_ATOMS: atom_id res chain seq x y z
N MET A 1 8.33 41.34 76.71
CA MET A 1 6.89 41.62 76.90
C MET A 1 6.20 41.23 75.59
N LYS A 2 5.57 40.06 75.47
CA LYS A 2 4.17 39.76 75.82
C LYS A 2 3.19 40.88 75.42
N THR A 3 2.41 40.66 74.35
CA THR A 3 0.91 40.71 74.27
C THR A 3 0.49 40.73 72.79
N LYS A 4 -0.10 39.65 72.25
CA LYS A 4 -1.54 39.34 72.16
C LYS A 4 -2.30 40.06 71.01
N LEU A 5 -2.59 39.27 69.97
CA LEU A 5 -3.93 38.87 69.50
C LEU A 5 -4.98 39.97 69.16
N SER A 6 -5.44 40.03 67.90
CA SER A 6 -6.76 39.51 67.46
C SER A 6 -7.26 40.11 66.12
N ARG A 7 -8.19 39.35 65.50
CA ARG A 7 -9.03 39.60 64.29
C ARG A 7 -8.41 39.02 63.01
N LEU A 8 -8.58 37.73 62.71
CA LEU A 8 -9.80 36.96 62.39
C LEU A 8 -10.61 37.54 61.21
N PHE A 9 -10.30 37.05 60.01
CA PHE A 9 -11.29 36.84 58.94
C PHE A 9 -10.93 35.51 58.28
N GLY A 10 -11.87 34.57 58.35
CA GLY A 10 -11.71 33.23 57.82
C GLY A 10 -11.77 33.24 56.29
N VAL A 11 -10.87 32.46 55.68
CA VAL A 11 -11.07 31.96 54.32
C VAL A 11 -10.89 30.45 54.38
N LEU A 12 -11.99 29.78 54.08
CA LEU A 12 -12.11 28.34 53.89
C LEU A 12 -11.22 27.95 52.70
N LEU A 13 -10.09 27.28 52.94
CA LEU A 13 -9.25 26.73 51.88
C LEU A 13 -9.81 25.34 51.53
N ALA A 14 -10.65 25.28 50.50
CA ALA A 14 -10.98 24.02 49.86
C ALA A 14 -9.75 23.54 49.07
N MET A 15 -9.20 22.38 49.46
CA MET A 15 -8.27 21.63 48.62
C MET A 15 -8.99 21.21 47.35
N ILE A 16 -8.73 21.91 46.25
CA ILE A 16 -9.02 21.40 44.91
C ILE A 16 -7.83 20.52 44.53
N LEU A 17 -8.07 19.20 44.40
CA LEU A 17 -7.19 18.31 43.65
C LEU A 17 -7.13 18.84 42.21
N LEU A 18 -6.03 19.51 41.85
CA LEU A 18 -5.66 19.66 40.44
C LEU A 18 -5.17 18.29 39.96
N VAL A 19 -6.04 17.55 39.29
CA VAL A 19 -5.60 16.50 38.36
C VAL A 19 -4.96 17.25 37.19
N GLY A 20 -3.64 17.19 37.10
CA GLY A 20 -2.89 17.73 35.97
C GLY A 20 -3.25 16.95 34.71
N LEU A 21 -4.12 17.51 33.88
CA LEU A 21 -4.26 17.08 32.50
C LEU A 21 -3.01 17.52 31.72
N PRO A 22 -2.34 16.63 30.96
CA PRO A 22 -1.26 17.05 30.09
C PRO A 22 -1.82 17.97 28.99
N THR A 23 -1.34 19.20 28.95
CA THR A 23 -1.56 20.13 27.83
C THR A 23 -0.45 19.92 26.81
N ASN A 24 -0.58 18.87 25.99
CA ASN A 24 0.08 18.89 24.68
C ASN A 24 -0.89 19.58 23.71
N PRO A 25 -0.55 20.75 23.14
CA PRO A 25 -1.17 21.13 21.88
C PRO A 25 -0.69 20.10 20.85
N ALA A 26 -1.56 19.14 20.54
CA ALA A 26 -1.39 18.31 19.36
C ALA A 26 -1.32 19.25 18.16
N MET A 27 -0.10 19.46 17.65
CA MET A 27 0.11 20.01 16.33
C MET A 27 -0.51 18.98 15.39
N ALA A 28 -1.65 19.31 14.79
CA ALA A 28 -2.27 18.49 13.78
C ALA A 28 -1.28 18.38 12.61
N THR A 29 -0.56 17.27 12.53
CA THR A 29 0.14 16.85 11.33
C THR A 29 -0.91 16.60 10.26
N ASN A 30 -0.69 17.11 9.05
CA ASN A 30 -1.57 17.03 7.90
C ASN A 30 -2.11 15.60 7.73
N GLY A 31 -3.29 15.33 8.28
CA GLY A 31 -4.07 14.16 7.92
C GLY A 31 -4.42 14.31 6.45
N ASN A 32 -4.11 13.29 5.67
CA ASN A 32 -4.61 13.12 4.32
C ASN A 32 -6.11 13.47 4.35
N PRO A 33 -6.60 14.48 3.60
CA PRO A 33 -8.03 14.70 3.55
C PRO A 33 -8.62 13.41 3.01
N GLU A 34 -9.37 12.67 3.83
CA GLU A 34 -10.21 11.59 3.33
C GLU A 34 -10.87 12.08 2.05
N THR A 35 -10.78 11.29 0.98
CA THR A 35 -11.45 11.60 -0.28
C THR A 35 -12.94 11.73 0.02
N GLY A 36 -13.42 12.99 0.10
CA GLY A 36 -14.75 13.29 0.59
C GLY A 36 -15.81 12.67 -0.32
N LEU A 37 -16.72 11.87 0.25
CA LEU A 37 -17.89 11.38 -0.48
C LEU A 37 -18.79 12.57 -0.82
N PHE A 38 -19.26 12.67 -2.06
CA PHE A 38 -20.18 13.75 -2.43
C PHE A 38 -21.16 13.35 -3.52
N ALA A 39 -22.30 14.04 -3.56
CA ALA A 39 -23.29 13.91 -4.61
C ALA A 39 -23.84 15.29 -5.01
N VAL A 40 -23.96 15.51 -6.32
CA VAL A 40 -24.72 16.62 -6.90
C VAL A 40 -25.94 16.02 -7.57
N VAL A 41 -27.12 16.35 -7.06
CA VAL A 41 -28.39 15.69 -7.44
C VAL A 41 -29.31 16.70 -8.12
N ASN A 42 -29.82 16.31 -9.29
CA ASN A 42 -30.76 17.09 -10.09
C ASN A 42 -32.15 17.14 -9.43
N VAL A 43 -32.97 18.11 -9.83
CA VAL A 43 -34.33 18.34 -9.28
C VAL A 43 -35.24 17.10 -9.38
N ASN A 44 -35.07 16.29 -10.44
CA ASN A 44 -35.79 15.05 -10.68
C ASN A 44 -35.24 13.84 -9.88
N GLY A 45 -34.16 14.03 -9.10
CA GLY A 45 -33.51 13.03 -8.27
C GLY A 45 -32.43 12.21 -8.97
N THR A 46 -32.11 12.49 -10.24
CA THR A 46 -31.00 11.81 -10.93
C THR A 46 -29.65 12.41 -10.51
N LEU A 47 -28.64 11.56 -10.42
CA LEU A 47 -27.28 11.98 -10.11
C LEU A 47 -26.75 12.78 -11.30
N ASP A 48 -26.17 13.94 -11.04
CA ASP A 48 -25.42 14.71 -12.04
C ASP A 48 -23.95 14.27 -12.05
N ARG A 49 -23.34 14.30 -10.87
CA ARG A 49 -21.96 13.87 -10.59
C ARG A 49 -21.81 13.54 -9.12
N GLY A 50 -20.81 12.75 -8.76
CA GLY A 50 -20.54 12.38 -7.38
C GLY A 50 -19.29 11.51 -7.25
N PHE A 51 -18.91 11.24 -6.01
CA PHE A 51 -17.82 10.33 -5.65
C PHE A 51 -18.34 9.34 -4.59
N GLY A 52 -18.14 8.04 -4.83
CA GLY A 52 -18.65 6.94 -4.01
C GLY A 52 -20.17 6.76 -4.01
N VAL A 53 -20.90 7.32 -4.98
CA VAL A 53 -22.37 7.21 -5.09
C VAL A 53 -22.75 6.03 -5.98
N VAL A 54 -23.54 5.09 -5.46
CA VAL A 54 -24.11 3.96 -6.22
C VAL A 54 -25.39 4.37 -6.94
N SER A 55 -26.26 5.14 -6.27
CA SER A 55 -27.51 5.60 -6.88
C SER A 55 -28.06 6.85 -6.20
N SER A 56 -28.87 7.61 -6.94
CA SER A 56 -29.76 8.61 -6.37
C SER A 56 -31.14 8.52 -7.03
N GLN A 57 -32.19 8.78 -6.25
CA GLN A 57 -33.56 8.75 -6.76
C GLN A 57 -34.47 9.69 -5.98
N LYS A 58 -35.51 10.17 -6.66
CA LYS A 58 -36.63 10.88 -6.04
C LYS A 58 -37.67 9.87 -5.58
N LEU A 59 -38.05 9.93 -4.31
CA LEU A 59 -39.04 9.04 -3.70
C LEU A 59 -40.44 9.66 -3.66
N MET A 60 -40.50 10.97 -3.45
CA MET A 60 -41.73 11.77 -3.37
C MET A 60 -41.39 13.24 -3.60
N THR A 61 -42.39 14.12 -3.65
CA THR A 61 -42.15 15.56 -3.72
C THR A 61 -41.25 16.01 -2.56
N GLY A 62 -40.13 16.65 -2.88
CA GLY A 62 -39.12 17.12 -1.93
C GLY A 62 -38.51 16.01 -1.08
N GLY A 63 -38.46 14.76 -1.55
CA GLY A 63 -37.90 13.62 -0.84
C GLY A 63 -37.05 12.74 -1.76
N TYR A 64 -35.78 12.55 -1.39
CA TYR A 64 -34.78 11.87 -2.19
C TYR A 64 -34.02 10.82 -1.37
N GLU A 65 -33.47 9.83 -2.04
CA GLU A 65 -32.52 8.87 -1.47
C GLU A 65 -31.23 8.92 -2.29
N VAL A 66 -30.09 8.97 -1.59
CA VAL A 66 -28.75 8.85 -2.18
C VAL A 66 -28.06 7.68 -1.48
N THR A 67 -27.64 6.68 -2.25
CA THR A 67 -26.94 5.49 -1.74
C THR A 67 -25.49 5.53 -2.16
N PHE A 68 -24.59 5.33 -1.21
CA PHE A 68 -23.15 5.27 -1.41
C PHE A 68 -22.66 3.83 -1.53
N ASN A 69 -21.42 3.64 -2.00
CA ASN A 69 -20.78 2.33 -2.16
C ASN A 69 -20.25 1.75 -0.85
N ARG A 70 -20.38 2.48 0.26
CA ARG A 70 -19.94 2.04 1.59
C ARG A 70 -20.93 2.40 2.69
N ASN A 71 -20.77 1.76 3.84
CA ASN A 71 -21.53 2.08 5.04
C ASN A 71 -21.16 3.49 5.52
N ILE A 72 -22.16 4.36 5.69
CA ILE A 72 -21.98 5.76 6.07
C ILE A 72 -22.65 6.10 7.41
N SER A 73 -23.06 5.09 8.17
CA SER A 73 -23.81 5.27 9.42
C SER A 73 -23.05 6.07 10.50
N SER A 74 -21.71 6.07 10.45
CA SER A 74 -20.83 6.82 11.35
C SER A 74 -20.39 8.19 10.80
N CYS A 75 -20.77 8.54 9.57
CA CYS A 75 -20.28 9.73 8.88
C CYS A 75 -21.11 10.98 9.23
N ALA A 76 -20.47 12.15 9.15
CA ALA A 76 -21.16 13.44 9.15
C ALA A 76 -21.61 13.78 7.73
N TYR A 77 -22.81 14.33 7.57
CA TYR A 77 -23.36 14.69 6.27
C TYR A 77 -23.97 16.08 6.28
N VAL A 78 -23.66 16.85 5.23
CA VAL A 78 -24.13 18.22 5.03
C VAL A 78 -24.69 18.33 3.63
N ALA A 79 -25.88 18.92 3.51
CA ALA A 79 -26.50 19.18 2.22
C ALA A 79 -26.91 20.65 2.10
N THR A 80 -26.80 21.19 0.89
CA THR A 80 -27.22 22.56 0.56
C THR A 80 -28.04 22.55 -0.72
N ILE A 81 -29.06 23.41 -0.79
CA ILE A 81 -29.80 23.66 -2.04
C ILE A 81 -28.84 24.28 -3.05
N GLY A 82 -28.77 23.73 -4.26
CA GLY A 82 -27.81 24.16 -5.26
C GLY A 82 -28.07 23.54 -6.63
N SER A 83 -27.88 24.33 -7.70
CA SER A 83 -28.03 23.85 -9.08
C SER A 83 -26.93 22.86 -9.41
N ALA A 84 -27.25 21.85 -10.21
CA ALA A 84 -26.22 20.99 -10.81
C ALA A 84 -25.38 21.75 -11.86
N ALA A 85 -25.95 22.78 -12.50
CA ALA A 85 -25.26 23.57 -13.51
C ALA A 85 -24.17 24.47 -12.92
N SER A 86 -23.17 24.81 -13.73
CA SER A 86 -22.08 25.73 -13.39
C SER A 86 -22.50 27.21 -13.34
N SER A 87 -23.75 27.53 -13.68
CA SER A 87 -24.32 28.88 -13.60
C SER A 87 -25.82 28.85 -13.33
N GLY A 88 -26.36 29.98 -12.84
CA GLY A 88 -27.77 30.12 -12.46
C GLY A 88 -27.98 30.08 -10.94
N ILE A 89 -29.04 30.75 -10.47
CA ILE A 89 -29.41 30.84 -9.06
C ILE A 89 -30.69 30.03 -8.85
N VAL A 90 -30.64 29.08 -7.91
CA VAL A 90 -31.85 28.38 -7.43
C VAL A 90 -32.51 29.26 -6.37
N SER A 91 -33.85 29.27 -6.34
CA SER A 91 -34.57 30.04 -5.32
C SER A 91 -34.21 29.53 -3.92
N PRO A 92 -34.12 30.41 -2.91
CA PRO A 92 -33.88 29.99 -1.53
C PRO A 92 -34.93 28.98 -1.06
N ALA A 93 -34.44 27.89 -0.47
CA ALA A 93 -35.24 26.79 0.05
C ALA A 93 -34.54 26.20 1.28
N ALA A 94 -35.27 25.38 2.03
CA ALA A 94 -34.76 24.64 3.18
C ALA A 94 -34.44 23.19 2.78
N ILE A 95 -33.40 22.63 3.40
CA ILE A 95 -32.95 21.26 3.18
C ILE A 95 -32.64 20.58 4.53
N SER A 96 -32.95 19.30 4.62
CA SER A 96 -32.60 18.42 5.74
C SER A 96 -32.08 17.10 5.19
N VAL A 97 -31.09 16.53 5.86
CA VAL A 97 -30.46 15.26 5.49
C VAL A 97 -30.35 14.38 6.74
N ILE A 98 -30.58 13.07 6.57
CA ILE A 98 -30.46 12.06 7.63
C ILE A 98 -30.11 10.70 7.02
N GLY A 99 -29.55 9.78 7.82
CA GLY A 99 -29.39 8.38 7.45
C GLY A 99 -30.70 7.71 7.03
N ARG A 100 -30.62 6.81 6.04
CA ARG A 100 -31.77 6.07 5.52
C ARG A 100 -32.07 4.86 6.41
N SER A 101 -33.26 4.84 7.00
CA SER A 101 -33.71 3.70 7.82
C SER A 101 -33.68 2.40 7.00
N GLY A 102 -32.98 1.38 7.52
CA GLY A 102 -32.86 0.08 6.87
C GLY A 102 -31.81 0.01 5.74
N ASN A 103 -31.10 1.10 5.45
CA ASN A 103 -30.02 1.13 4.46
C ASN A 103 -28.82 1.91 5.05
N ALA A 104 -27.82 1.18 5.55
CA ALA A 104 -26.63 1.77 6.18
C ALA A 104 -25.75 2.59 5.20
N ASN A 105 -25.96 2.41 3.90
CA ASN A 105 -25.24 3.13 2.84
C ASN A 105 -26.05 4.33 2.32
N GLY A 106 -27.28 4.52 2.79
CA GLY A 106 -28.22 5.49 2.25
C GLY A 106 -28.37 6.74 3.12
N LEU A 107 -28.56 7.89 2.46
CA LEU A 107 -29.09 9.10 3.06
C LEU A 107 -30.48 9.39 2.49
N TYR A 108 -31.37 9.86 3.36
CA TYR A 108 -32.67 10.45 3.01
C TYR A 108 -32.56 11.97 3.07
N VAL A 109 -32.82 12.62 1.94
CA VAL A 109 -32.76 14.08 1.80
C VAL A 109 -34.16 14.63 1.59
N VAL A 110 -34.43 15.75 2.27
CA VAL A 110 -35.70 16.45 2.27
C VAL A 110 -35.49 17.88 1.85
N THR A 111 -36.24 18.34 0.86
CA THR A 111 -36.25 19.74 0.44
C THR A 111 -37.65 20.34 0.59
N SER A 112 -37.70 21.61 0.98
CA SER A 112 -38.94 22.36 1.19
C SER A 112 -38.75 23.82 0.86
N ASP A 113 -39.82 24.54 0.54
CA ASP A 113 -39.78 25.99 0.50
C ASP A 113 -39.56 26.59 1.91
N LEU A 114 -39.40 27.91 1.98
CA LEU A 114 -39.20 28.63 3.24
C LEU A 114 -40.46 28.65 4.15
N SER A 115 -41.60 28.14 3.68
CA SER A 115 -42.81 27.92 4.49
C SER A 115 -42.86 26.53 5.12
N GLY A 116 -41.90 25.66 4.79
CA GLY A 116 -41.84 24.27 5.24
C GLY A 116 -42.65 23.30 4.36
N THR A 117 -43.20 23.77 3.23
CA THR A 117 -43.92 22.91 2.28
C THR A 117 -42.91 22.14 1.42
N ARG A 118 -43.06 20.81 1.32
CA ARG A 118 -42.19 19.97 0.50
C ARG A 118 -42.17 20.45 -0.95
N LYS A 119 -40.97 20.60 -1.50
CA LYS A 119 -40.76 21.12 -2.85
C LYS A 119 -39.52 20.46 -3.43
N ASP A 120 -39.61 20.02 -4.68
CA ASP A 120 -38.45 19.47 -5.38
C ASP A 120 -37.41 20.57 -5.62
N GLU A 121 -36.19 20.35 -5.18
CA GLU A 121 -35.06 21.26 -5.39
C GLU A 121 -33.80 20.44 -5.65
N PRO A 122 -32.91 20.90 -6.55
CA PRO A 122 -31.59 20.30 -6.70
C PRO A 122 -30.71 20.62 -5.48
N PHE A 123 -29.77 19.74 -5.18
CA PHE A 123 -28.91 19.90 -4.01
C PHE A 123 -27.51 19.32 -4.22
N HIS A 124 -26.59 19.84 -3.42
CA HIS A 124 -25.25 19.30 -3.23
C HIS A 124 -25.20 18.65 -1.86
N LEU A 125 -24.48 17.54 -1.76
CA LEU A 125 -24.34 16.72 -0.57
C LEU A 125 -22.87 16.37 -0.41
N VAL A 126 -22.33 16.59 0.77
CA VAL A 126 -21.01 16.11 1.19
C VAL A 126 -21.20 15.19 2.37
N VAL A 127 -20.52 14.05 2.34
CA VAL A 127 -20.46 13.08 3.43
C VAL A 127 -18.99 12.97 3.83
N GLN A 128 -18.70 13.44 5.03
CA GLN A 128 -17.40 13.31 5.65
C GLN A 128 -17.48 12.17 6.64
N CYS A 129 -16.76 11.09 6.37
CA CYS A 129 -16.64 10.04 7.34
C CYS A 129 -15.62 10.46 8.42
N PRO A 130 -15.65 9.86 9.61
CA PRO A 130 -14.46 9.88 10.41
C PRO A 130 -13.38 9.17 9.58
N GLY A 131 -12.38 9.95 9.11
CA GLY A 131 -11.04 9.45 8.88
C GLY A 131 -10.74 8.54 10.02
N ILE A 132 -10.35 7.29 9.75
CA ILE A 132 -10.05 6.27 10.76
C ILE A 132 -9.35 7.01 11.89
N VAL A 133 -10.09 7.27 12.97
CA VAL A 133 -9.53 7.93 14.13
C VAL A 133 -8.45 6.95 14.56
N PRO A 134 -7.18 7.35 14.72
CA PRO A 134 -6.17 6.46 15.25
C PRO A 134 -6.76 5.87 16.51
N VAL A 135 -7.11 4.59 16.44
CA VAL A 135 -7.53 3.86 17.62
C VAL A 135 -6.36 4.03 18.56
N THR A 136 -6.64 4.59 19.74
CA THR A 136 -5.66 4.73 20.82
C THR A 136 -4.81 3.48 20.87
N GLN A 137 -3.49 3.63 20.72
CA GLN A 137 -2.48 2.57 20.81
C GLN A 137 -2.95 1.45 21.74
N GLY A 138 -3.32 0.32 21.13
CA GLY A 138 -3.97 -0.79 21.79
C GLY A 138 -4.97 -1.46 20.88
N GLN A 139 -4.48 -2.40 20.06
CA GLN A 139 -5.23 -3.41 19.29
C GLN A 139 -5.56 -3.15 17.80
N LEU A 140 -4.69 -2.49 17.03
CA LEU A 140 -4.65 -2.62 15.56
C LEU A 140 -3.20 -2.87 15.15
N SER A 141 -2.73 -4.12 15.16
CA SER A 141 -1.31 -4.41 14.92
C SER A 141 -1.03 -4.69 13.44
N ARG A 142 -0.76 -3.62 12.68
CA ARG A 142 0.20 -3.69 11.55
C ARG A 142 1.64 -3.92 12.05
N GLU A 143 1.82 -4.08 13.36
CA GLU A 143 3.12 -4.22 14.01
C GLU A 143 3.74 -5.56 13.64
N LEU A 144 4.65 -5.50 12.66
CA LEU A 144 5.62 -6.53 12.43
C LEU A 144 6.72 -6.45 13.50
N PRO A 145 7.35 -7.59 13.84
CA PRO A 145 8.61 -7.57 14.55
C PRO A 145 9.65 -6.68 13.85
N ASP A 146 10.63 -6.18 14.62
CA ASP A 146 11.72 -5.34 14.09
C ASP A 146 12.58 -6.06 13.04
N LYS A 147 12.56 -7.39 13.04
CA LYS A 147 13.34 -8.26 12.18
C LYS A 147 12.46 -9.34 11.61
N ASN A 148 12.36 -9.43 10.29
CA ASN A 148 11.42 -10.34 9.63
C ASN A 148 12.14 -11.31 8.71
N LEU A 149 11.92 -12.60 8.94
CA LEU A 149 12.28 -13.67 8.02
C LEU A 149 11.00 -14.22 7.39
N ILE A 150 10.91 -14.03 6.08
CA ILE A 150 9.76 -14.40 5.26
C ILE A 150 10.05 -15.72 4.55
N SER A 151 9.16 -16.69 4.68
CA SER A 151 9.14 -17.91 3.86
C SER A 151 7.99 -17.86 2.86
N TYR A 152 8.30 -17.96 1.57
CA TYR A 152 7.29 -18.14 0.53
C TYR A 152 6.85 -19.61 0.47
N TRP A 153 5.62 -19.88 0.88
CA TRP A 153 5.00 -21.19 0.75
C TRP A 153 4.17 -21.22 -0.53
N VAL A 154 4.54 -22.11 -1.46
CA VAL A 154 3.94 -22.15 -2.80
C VAL A 154 2.98 -23.31 -2.91
N ASP A 155 1.71 -22.96 -3.04
CA ASP A 155 0.63 -23.89 -3.32
C ASP A 155 0.87 -24.61 -4.65
N GLY A 156 0.60 -25.92 -4.65
CA GLY A 156 0.83 -26.78 -5.81
C GLY A 156 2.26 -27.32 -5.96
N LEU A 157 3.27 -26.77 -5.27
CA LEU A 157 4.60 -27.41 -5.19
C LEU A 157 4.67 -28.48 -4.09
N THR A 158 3.96 -28.26 -3.00
CA THR A 158 3.96 -29.14 -1.83
C THR A 158 2.58 -29.24 -1.19
N ALA A 159 2.35 -30.33 -0.46
CA ALA A 159 1.19 -30.52 0.40
C ALA A 159 1.58 -30.62 1.89
N THR A 160 2.83 -30.26 2.21
CA THR A 160 3.37 -30.24 3.57
C THR A 160 3.69 -28.83 4.02
N ASN A 161 3.77 -28.63 5.33
CA ASN A 161 4.27 -27.39 5.90
C ASN A 161 5.80 -27.37 5.76
N ASP A 162 6.27 -26.78 4.68
CA ASP A 162 7.70 -26.62 4.38
C ASP A 162 8.25 -25.26 4.83
N VAL A 163 7.45 -24.45 5.53
CA VAL A 163 7.88 -23.16 6.09
C VAL A 163 9.03 -23.37 7.07
N TYR A 164 10.04 -22.50 7.00
CA TYR A 164 11.15 -22.53 7.93
C TYR A 164 10.67 -22.27 9.36
N PRO A 165 11.02 -23.12 10.35
CA PRO A 165 10.47 -22.99 11.71
C PRO A 165 10.68 -21.62 12.36
N ASP A 166 11.82 -20.97 12.12
CA ASP A 166 12.15 -19.67 12.71
C ASP A 166 11.72 -18.46 11.84
N ALA A 167 11.06 -18.69 10.70
CA ALA A 167 10.41 -17.62 9.96
C ALA A 167 9.23 -17.05 10.78
N ASN A 168 9.08 -15.73 10.81
CA ASN A 168 7.98 -15.06 11.52
C ASN A 168 6.93 -14.49 10.56
N VAL A 169 7.20 -14.50 9.26
CA VAL A 169 6.22 -14.17 8.22
C VAL A 169 6.12 -15.32 7.24
N VAL A 170 4.90 -15.70 6.90
CA VAL A 170 4.60 -16.70 5.85
C VAL A 170 3.90 -15.97 4.72
N MET A 171 4.39 -16.14 3.49
CA MET A 171 3.73 -15.66 2.28
C MET A 171 3.15 -16.84 1.54
N VAL A 172 1.82 -16.93 1.54
CA VAL A 172 1.08 -17.97 0.84
C VAL A 172 0.93 -17.54 -0.61
N ASN A 173 1.61 -18.25 -1.49
CA ASN A 173 1.59 -18.05 -2.93
C ASN A 173 0.72 -19.14 -3.57
N LEU A 174 -0.28 -18.86 -4.41
CA LEU A 174 -0.57 -17.60 -5.08
C LEU A 174 -2.08 -17.31 -5.08
N GLY A 175 -2.46 -16.14 -4.57
CA GLY A 175 -3.74 -15.50 -4.88
C GLY A 175 -3.68 -14.80 -6.24
N TYR A 176 -4.83 -14.53 -6.84
CA TYR A 176 -4.90 -13.95 -8.18
C TYR A 176 -6.12 -13.04 -8.32
N PHE A 177 -6.18 -12.24 -9.37
CA PHE A 177 -7.38 -11.50 -9.75
C PHE A 177 -7.97 -12.03 -11.06
N SER A 178 -9.30 -12.15 -11.12
CA SER A 178 -10.00 -12.53 -12.35
C SER A 178 -9.88 -11.44 -13.41
N THR A 179 -10.26 -11.76 -14.66
CA THR A 179 -10.26 -10.81 -15.78
C THR A 179 -11.05 -9.53 -15.51
N ASP A 180 -12.01 -9.57 -14.60
CA ASP A 180 -12.80 -8.41 -14.22
C ASP A 180 -12.20 -7.61 -13.05
N GLY A 181 -11.08 -8.04 -12.48
CA GLY A 181 -10.41 -7.40 -11.34
C GLY A 181 -10.78 -7.98 -9.97
N THR A 182 -11.66 -8.97 -9.86
CA THR A 182 -12.02 -9.55 -8.55
C THR A 182 -10.87 -10.37 -7.96
N ALA A 183 -10.47 -10.09 -6.72
CA ALA A 183 -9.46 -10.88 -6.00
C ALA A 183 -9.99 -12.26 -5.61
N LYS A 184 -9.17 -13.29 -5.80
CA LYS A 184 -9.49 -14.70 -5.57
C LYS A 184 -8.30 -15.46 -4.99
N PHE A 185 -8.62 -16.52 -4.24
CA PHE A 185 -7.66 -17.51 -3.77
C PHE A 185 -8.36 -18.87 -3.72
N GLU A 186 -7.78 -19.85 -4.42
CA GLU A 186 -8.37 -21.17 -4.62
C GLU A 186 -7.27 -22.23 -4.45
N PRO A 187 -7.02 -22.70 -3.21
CA PRO A 187 -5.85 -23.50 -2.93
C PRO A 187 -5.93 -24.91 -3.53
N MET A 188 -4.88 -25.34 -4.22
CA MET A 188 -4.69 -26.67 -4.80
C MET A 188 -4.60 -27.77 -3.74
N VAL A 189 -4.06 -27.46 -2.55
CA VAL A 189 -4.09 -28.37 -1.39
C VAL A 189 -5.48 -28.58 -0.78
N GLY A 190 -6.47 -27.79 -1.22
CA GLY A 190 -7.85 -27.80 -0.75
C GLY A 190 -8.09 -26.95 0.49
N ASP A 191 -9.30 -26.41 0.60
CA ASP A 191 -9.69 -25.39 1.59
C ASP A 191 -9.43 -25.82 3.04
N GLU A 192 -9.83 -27.03 3.43
CA GLU A 192 -9.66 -27.53 4.80
C GLU A 192 -8.17 -27.63 5.17
N THR A 193 -7.34 -28.15 4.26
CA THR A 193 -5.89 -28.26 4.48
C THR A 193 -5.26 -26.88 4.62
N MET A 194 -5.64 -25.94 3.75
CA MET A 194 -5.11 -24.59 3.76
C MET A 194 -5.50 -23.83 5.04
N HIS A 195 -6.76 -23.90 5.47
CA HIS A 195 -7.18 -23.34 6.75
C HIS A 195 -6.37 -23.93 7.92
N ASN A 196 -6.14 -25.24 7.93
CA ASN A 196 -5.33 -25.88 8.97
C ASN A 196 -3.87 -25.38 8.97
N PHE A 197 -3.27 -25.11 7.82
CA PHE A 197 -1.93 -24.52 7.75
C PHE A 197 -1.90 -23.09 8.27
N ILE A 198 -2.82 -22.25 7.80
CA ILE A 198 -2.93 -20.85 8.25
C ILE A 198 -3.14 -20.81 9.77
N ASP A 199 -4.10 -21.58 10.30
CA ASP A 199 -4.35 -21.65 11.74
C ASP A 199 -3.13 -22.13 12.53
N SER A 200 -2.39 -23.12 12.01
CA SER A 200 -1.16 -23.62 12.64
C SER A 200 -0.09 -22.55 12.69
N TRP A 201 0.23 -21.89 11.58
CA TRP A 201 1.24 -20.83 11.53
C TRP A 201 0.88 -19.65 12.43
N LYS A 202 -0.39 -19.26 12.47
CA LYS A 202 -0.87 -18.21 13.37
C LYS A 202 -0.79 -18.63 14.84
N SER A 203 -1.04 -19.90 15.16
CA SER A 203 -0.89 -20.42 16.52
C SER A 203 0.57 -20.42 17.01
N GLU A 204 1.52 -20.45 16.07
CA GLU A 204 2.97 -20.30 16.31
C GLU A 204 3.40 -18.82 16.42
N GLY A 205 2.46 -17.88 16.24
CA GLY A 205 2.72 -16.44 16.30
C GLY A 205 3.27 -15.84 15.01
N LYS A 206 3.17 -16.55 13.87
CA LYS A 206 3.60 -16.05 12.56
C LYS A 206 2.54 -15.12 11.99
N THR A 207 2.98 -14.09 11.28
CA THR A 207 2.13 -13.26 10.40
C THR A 207 1.95 -14.00 9.07
N VAL A 208 0.71 -14.16 8.61
CA VAL A 208 0.41 -14.89 7.36
C VAL A 208 -0.18 -13.95 6.32
N LEU A 209 0.52 -13.76 5.21
CA LEU A 209 0.12 -12.89 4.11
C LEU A 209 -0.27 -13.73 2.89
N LEU A 210 -1.24 -13.25 2.13
CA LEU A 210 -1.52 -13.75 0.79
C LEU A 210 -0.61 -13.01 -0.19
N SER A 211 0.21 -13.70 -0.97
CA SER A 211 0.91 -13.10 -2.11
C SER A 211 0.02 -13.21 -3.35
N MET A 212 -0.11 -12.11 -4.10
CA MET A 212 -0.89 -12.02 -5.33
C MET A 212 -0.02 -11.44 -6.44
N GLY A 213 -0.20 -11.88 -7.68
CA GLY A 213 0.66 -11.48 -8.80
C GLY A 213 1.31 -12.69 -9.50
N GLY A 214 2.57 -12.55 -9.89
CA GLY A 214 3.38 -13.64 -10.45
C GLY A 214 2.83 -14.34 -11.71
N THR A 215 3.44 -15.49 -12.03
CA THR A 215 3.07 -16.32 -13.18
C THR A 215 2.35 -17.59 -12.72
N LEU A 216 1.06 -17.70 -13.01
CA LEU A 216 0.27 -18.93 -12.79
C LEU A 216 0.41 -19.88 -13.99
N GLN A 217 0.83 -21.13 -13.78
CA GLN A 217 0.86 -22.13 -14.86
C GLN A 217 -0.53 -22.40 -15.48
N THR A 218 -1.57 -22.34 -14.65
CA THR A 218 -2.97 -22.41 -15.07
C THR A 218 -3.77 -21.40 -14.28
N VAL A 219 -4.35 -20.41 -14.95
CA VAL A 219 -5.22 -19.43 -14.31
C VAL A 219 -6.65 -19.98 -14.32
N PRO A 220 -7.30 -20.17 -13.16
CA PRO A 220 -8.72 -20.45 -13.13
C PRO A 220 -9.51 -19.28 -13.74
N ASP A 221 -10.66 -19.56 -14.34
CA ASP A 221 -11.57 -18.54 -14.91
C ASP A 221 -11.02 -17.72 -16.09
N GLY A 222 -9.92 -18.18 -16.72
CA GLY A 222 -9.36 -17.52 -17.91
C GLY A 222 -8.72 -16.16 -17.64
N ALA A 223 -8.33 -15.87 -16.39
CA ALA A 223 -7.56 -14.68 -16.08
C ALA A 223 -6.21 -14.65 -16.82
N ALA A 224 -5.71 -13.43 -17.04
CA ALA A 224 -4.50 -13.20 -17.81
C ALA A 224 -3.29 -13.84 -17.11
N ASN A 225 -2.42 -14.46 -17.90
CA ASN A 225 -1.09 -14.85 -17.48
C ASN A 225 -0.10 -14.06 -18.35
N PRO A 226 0.75 -13.19 -17.78
CA PRO A 226 0.96 -12.89 -16.35
C PRO A 226 -0.20 -12.12 -15.69
N GLN A 227 -0.22 -12.08 -14.36
CA GLN A 227 -1.11 -11.22 -13.56
C GLN A 227 -0.59 -9.77 -13.57
N GLU A 228 -0.82 -9.08 -14.68
CA GLU A 228 -0.33 -7.72 -14.90
C GLU A 228 -1.17 -6.68 -14.14
N TRP A 229 -0.56 -5.97 -13.20
CA TRP A 229 -1.25 -5.02 -12.32
C TRP A 229 -1.66 -3.72 -13.02
N ASP A 230 -1.02 -3.38 -14.15
CA ASP A 230 -1.29 -2.18 -14.94
C ASP A 230 -2.76 -2.05 -15.35
N CYS A 231 -3.46 -3.18 -15.50
CA CYS A 231 -4.89 -3.20 -15.81
C CYS A 231 -5.79 -2.44 -14.83
N PHE A 232 -5.33 -2.16 -13.60
CA PHE A 232 -6.10 -1.42 -12.57
C PHE A 232 -5.93 0.09 -12.60
N PHE A 233 -4.87 0.59 -13.22
CA PHE A 233 -4.47 2.00 -13.14
C PHE A 233 -4.02 2.58 -14.48
N ASP A 234 -3.97 1.79 -15.54
CA ASP A 234 -3.87 2.29 -16.89
C ASP A 234 -5.25 2.72 -17.44
N ASP A 235 -5.24 3.51 -18.51
CA ASP A 235 -6.47 3.99 -19.16
C ASP A 235 -7.13 2.92 -20.04
N SER A 236 -6.66 1.66 -20.03
CA SER A 236 -7.21 0.59 -20.88
C SER A 236 -8.63 0.18 -20.45
N GLY A 237 -8.91 0.27 -19.15
CA GLY A 237 -10.14 -0.24 -18.55
C GLY A 237 -10.23 -1.77 -18.56
N ASP A 238 -9.10 -2.46 -18.62
CA ASP A 238 -9.04 -3.92 -18.72
C ASP A 238 -9.47 -4.61 -17.39
N CYS A 239 -9.22 -3.99 -16.23
CA CYS A 239 -9.71 -4.46 -14.92
C CYS A 239 -10.57 -3.40 -14.22
N ASP A 240 -11.57 -3.85 -13.45
CA ASP A 240 -12.35 -2.97 -12.57
C ASP A 240 -11.70 -2.91 -11.18
N VAL A 241 -10.98 -1.83 -10.91
CA VAL A 241 -10.33 -1.59 -9.60
C VAL A 241 -11.31 -1.65 -8.43
N GLN A 242 -12.59 -1.26 -8.62
CA GLN A 242 -13.56 -1.33 -7.54
C GLN A 242 -13.92 -2.77 -7.18
N LYS A 243 -13.87 -3.70 -8.13
CA LYS A 243 -14.05 -5.14 -7.84
C LYS A 243 -12.90 -5.68 -7.01
N PHE A 244 -11.66 -5.28 -7.31
CA PHE A 244 -10.51 -5.63 -6.47
C PHE A 244 -10.69 -5.10 -5.05
N LEU A 245 -10.88 -3.78 -4.93
CA LEU A 245 -10.99 -3.09 -3.64
C LEU A 245 -12.15 -3.57 -2.77
N THR A 246 -13.22 -4.09 -3.37
CA THR A 246 -14.37 -4.63 -2.63
C THR A 246 -14.23 -6.10 -2.27
N SER A 247 -13.47 -6.89 -3.03
CA SER A 247 -13.28 -8.32 -2.78
C SER A 247 -12.09 -8.64 -1.89
N ILE A 248 -11.00 -7.86 -1.96
CA ILE A 248 -9.79 -8.15 -1.20
C ILE A 248 -9.99 -8.17 0.33
N PRO A 249 -10.76 -7.26 0.96
CA PRO A 249 -10.93 -7.28 2.42
C PRO A 249 -11.70 -8.52 2.89
N ASP A 250 -12.74 -8.91 2.15
CA ASP A 250 -13.54 -10.10 2.43
C ASP A 250 -12.70 -11.37 2.25
N LEU A 251 -11.94 -11.46 1.14
CA LEU A 251 -11.03 -12.59 0.89
C LEU A 251 -10.01 -12.78 2.02
N LEU A 252 -9.32 -11.71 2.43
CA LEU A 252 -8.34 -11.80 3.51
C LEU A 252 -8.99 -12.18 4.84
N THR A 253 -10.22 -11.72 5.09
CA THR A 253 -10.97 -12.04 6.31
C THR A 253 -11.42 -13.49 6.34
N ASP A 254 -11.99 -13.98 5.24
CA ASP A 254 -12.53 -15.33 5.13
C ASP A 254 -11.45 -16.41 5.30
N TRP A 255 -10.26 -16.15 4.75
CA TRP A 255 -9.11 -17.05 4.86
C TRP A 255 -8.26 -16.82 6.12
N GLY A 256 -8.47 -15.72 6.84
CA GLY A 256 -7.72 -15.40 8.05
C GLY A 256 -6.32 -14.85 7.79
N PHE A 257 -6.08 -14.20 6.65
CA PHE A 257 -4.82 -13.53 6.34
C PHE A 257 -4.66 -12.21 7.13
N ASP A 258 -3.42 -11.97 7.55
CA ASP A 258 -2.99 -10.76 8.26
C ASP A 258 -2.63 -9.62 7.28
N GLY A 259 -2.56 -9.93 5.99
CA GLY A 259 -2.32 -8.94 4.95
C GLY A 259 -2.03 -9.52 3.58
N LEU A 260 -1.44 -8.69 2.75
CA LEU A 260 -1.29 -8.89 1.31
C LEU A 260 0.14 -8.56 0.89
N ASP A 261 0.71 -9.38 0.01
CA ASP A 261 1.90 -9.07 -0.77
C ASP A 261 1.46 -8.79 -2.22
N LEU A 262 1.83 -7.61 -2.71
CA LEU A 262 1.66 -7.22 -4.11
C LEU A 262 2.92 -7.67 -4.84
N ASP A 263 2.86 -8.84 -5.47
CA ASP A 263 3.95 -9.40 -6.26
C ASP A 263 3.93 -8.83 -7.67
N VAL A 264 4.63 -7.71 -7.83
CA VAL A 264 4.55 -6.88 -9.02
C VAL A 264 5.65 -7.25 -10.00
N GLU A 265 5.34 -8.22 -10.86
CA GLU A 265 6.21 -8.71 -11.92
C GLU A 265 5.68 -8.36 -13.32
N GLY A 266 6.41 -8.77 -14.37
CA GLY A 266 5.98 -8.65 -15.75
C GLY A 266 6.01 -7.21 -16.30
N LYS A 267 4.93 -6.82 -16.96
CA LYS A 267 4.69 -5.48 -17.54
C LYS A 267 3.95 -4.54 -16.59
N SER A 268 3.70 -4.96 -15.36
CA SER A 268 2.97 -4.17 -14.37
C SER A 268 3.57 -2.78 -14.07
N LEU A 269 4.90 -2.60 -14.14
CA LEU A 269 5.59 -1.34 -13.79
C LEU A 269 6.62 -0.94 -14.85
N LEU A 270 6.21 -0.83 -16.11
CA LEU A 270 7.14 -0.66 -17.23
C LEU A 270 7.89 0.68 -17.23
N ASN A 271 7.28 1.75 -16.73
CA ASN A 271 7.87 3.09 -16.74
C ASN A 271 7.54 3.91 -15.48
N SER A 272 8.11 5.11 -15.32
CA SER A 272 7.84 5.96 -14.15
C SER A 272 6.39 6.35 -13.98
N THR A 273 5.64 6.54 -15.07
CA THR A 273 4.22 6.90 -15.03
C THR A 273 3.42 5.78 -14.39
N ASP A 274 3.66 4.54 -14.84
CA ASP A 274 3.02 3.34 -14.29
C ASP A 274 3.37 3.17 -12.81
N ALA A 275 4.65 3.38 -12.46
CA ALA A 275 5.11 3.26 -11.07
C ALA A 275 4.50 4.30 -10.13
N ILE A 276 4.33 5.53 -10.61
CA ILE A 276 3.69 6.60 -9.86
C ILE A 276 2.18 6.34 -9.72
N ALA A 277 1.51 5.92 -10.80
CA ALA A 277 0.08 5.58 -10.79
C ALA A 277 -0.22 4.38 -9.89
N PHE A 278 0.60 3.32 -9.98
CA PHE A 278 0.52 2.16 -9.10
C PHE A 278 0.56 2.57 -7.62
N ASN A 279 1.50 3.45 -7.24
CA ASN A 279 1.58 3.87 -5.84
C ASN A 279 0.47 4.87 -5.43
N ASN A 280 0.29 5.94 -6.20
CA ASN A 280 -0.56 7.06 -5.80
C ASN A 280 -2.05 6.76 -5.94
N ASP A 281 -2.42 5.89 -6.88
CA ASP A 281 -3.81 5.58 -7.17
C ASP A 281 -4.17 4.19 -6.65
N PHE A 282 -3.50 3.15 -7.14
CA PHE A 282 -3.86 1.77 -6.81
C PHE A 282 -3.50 1.39 -5.37
N ALA A 283 -2.22 1.44 -4.99
CA ALA A 283 -1.75 1.04 -3.67
C ALA A 283 -2.33 1.93 -2.55
N ALA A 284 -2.51 3.23 -2.82
CA ALA A 284 -3.20 4.14 -1.91
C ALA A 284 -4.66 3.71 -1.67
N ALA A 285 -5.39 3.30 -2.72
CA ALA A 285 -6.75 2.80 -2.58
C ALA A 285 -6.79 1.44 -1.85
N VAL A 286 -5.85 0.53 -2.13
CA VAL A 286 -5.72 -0.75 -1.40
C VAL A 286 -5.47 -0.47 0.09
N ARG A 287 -4.58 0.47 0.40
CA ARG A 287 -4.29 0.89 1.78
C ARG A 287 -5.52 1.50 2.48
N GLU A 288 -6.39 2.22 1.77
CA GLU A 288 -7.64 2.75 2.33
C GLU A 288 -8.58 1.62 2.77
N VAL A 289 -8.71 0.56 1.96
CA VAL A 289 -9.60 -0.57 2.29
C VAL A 289 -8.97 -1.62 3.21
N LEU A 290 -7.63 -1.61 3.36
CA LEU A 290 -6.85 -2.46 4.27
C LEU A 290 -6.05 -1.64 5.31
N PRO A 291 -6.73 -0.86 6.18
CA PRO A 291 -6.08 0.10 7.06
C PRO A 291 -5.41 -0.53 8.30
N ASP A 292 -5.56 -1.82 8.54
CA ASP A 292 -4.98 -2.52 9.70
C ASP A 292 -4.17 -3.76 9.28
N LYS A 293 -4.08 -4.01 7.97
CA LYS A 293 -3.35 -5.14 7.40
C LYS A 293 -1.92 -4.76 7.03
N VAL A 294 -1.04 -5.75 7.04
CA VAL A 294 0.30 -5.63 6.47
C VAL A 294 0.19 -5.60 4.94
N ILE A 295 0.84 -4.66 4.28
CA ILE A 295 0.99 -4.65 2.83
C ILE A 295 2.48 -4.72 2.50
N ALA A 296 2.88 -5.81 1.87
CA ALA A 296 4.19 -5.96 1.26
C ALA A 296 4.13 -5.60 -0.23
N LEU A 297 5.22 -5.08 -0.75
CA LEU A 297 5.46 -4.87 -2.17
C LEU A 297 6.65 -5.72 -2.58
N SER A 298 6.48 -6.64 -3.52
CA SER A 298 7.58 -7.38 -4.13
C SER A 298 7.84 -6.87 -5.53
N VAL A 299 9.11 -6.58 -5.82
CA VAL A 299 9.53 -6.12 -7.14
C VAL A 299 10.73 -6.92 -7.64
N PRO A 300 10.76 -7.32 -8.93
CA PRO A 300 11.89 -8.00 -9.52
C PRO A 300 13.11 -7.08 -9.47
N ALA A 301 14.31 -7.63 -9.38
CA ALA A 301 15.47 -6.75 -9.27
C ALA A 301 15.75 -5.90 -10.53
N LYS A 302 15.12 -6.18 -11.67
CA LYS A 302 15.06 -5.25 -12.83
C LYS A 302 14.44 -3.91 -12.46
N SER A 303 13.45 -3.89 -11.56
CA SER A 303 12.84 -2.68 -10.99
C SER A 303 13.80 -1.84 -10.15
N VAL A 304 14.98 -2.37 -9.84
CA VAL A 304 16.01 -1.67 -9.07
C VAL A 304 17.35 -1.48 -9.81
N ILE A 305 17.59 -2.18 -10.93
CA ILE A 305 18.79 -2.05 -11.76
C ILE A 305 18.78 -0.79 -12.62
N VAL A 306 19.96 -0.21 -12.80
CA VAL A 306 20.31 0.67 -13.92
C VAL A 306 21.07 -0.11 -15.00
N SER A 307 20.54 -0.19 -16.22
CA SER A 307 21.17 -0.96 -17.31
C SER A 307 22.23 -0.14 -18.07
N ASP A 308 23.25 -0.81 -18.63
CA ASP A 308 24.33 -0.18 -19.43
C ASP A 308 23.79 0.61 -20.64
N GLU A 309 22.63 0.20 -21.18
CA GLU A 309 21.98 0.86 -22.32
C GLU A 309 21.23 2.14 -21.91
N VAL A 310 20.96 2.33 -20.62
CA VAL A 310 20.02 3.33 -20.10
C VAL A 310 20.52 3.91 -18.79
N LYS A 311 21.26 5.02 -18.89
CA LYS A 311 21.67 5.87 -17.75
C LYS A 311 20.49 6.67 -17.14
N PHE A 312 19.36 6.04 -16.84
CA PHE A 312 18.14 6.79 -16.50
C PHE A 312 17.25 6.06 -15.50
N ILE A 313 16.64 6.82 -14.59
CA ILE A 313 15.54 6.40 -13.72
C ILE A 313 14.26 6.25 -14.54
N GLY A 314 13.60 5.09 -14.41
CA GLY A 314 12.23 4.83 -14.85
C GLY A 314 11.82 5.62 -16.08
N THR A 315 12.54 5.48 -17.20
CA THR A 315 12.32 6.36 -18.35
C THR A 315 10.85 6.29 -18.78
N PRO A 316 10.28 7.33 -19.43
CA PRO A 316 8.90 7.28 -19.92
C PRO A 316 8.64 6.10 -20.88
N PHE A 317 9.72 5.48 -21.35
CA PHE A 317 9.73 4.35 -22.26
C PHE A 317 10.43 3.16 -21.59
N ALA A 318 9.79 1.99 -21.60
CA ALA A 318 10.40 0.76 -21.11
C ALA A 318 11.46 0.25 -22.09
N PRO A 319 12.77 0.37 -21.79
CA PRO A 319 13.83 -0.08 -22.68
C PRO A 319 13.76 -1.60 -22.77
N GLY A 320 13.59 -2.14 -23.98
CA GLY A 320 13.43 -3.58 -24.17
C GLY A 320 12.16 -4.17 -23.52
N GLY A 321 11.20 -3.33 -23.09
CA GLY A 321 9.98 -3.77 -22.43
C GLY A 321 10.20 -4.27 -20.99
N ALA A 322 11.20 -3.75 -20.29
CA ALA A 322 11.53 -4.12 -18.91
C ALA A 322 11.42 -2.92 -17.94
N PRO A 323 11.06 -3.16 -16.67
CA PRO A 323 10.73 -2.12 -15.69
C PRO A 323 11.99 -1.50 -15.05
N TYR A 324 12.99 -1.03 -15.82
CA TYR A 324 14.26 -0.60 -15.22
C TYR A 324 14.13 0.59 -14.26
N ASN A 325 14.61 0.39 -13.03
CA ASN A 325 14.72 1.41 -11.98
C ASN A 325 13.40 2.16 -11.68
N THR A 326 12.27 1.45 -11.68
CA THR A 326 10.94 2.01 -11.38
C THR A 326 10.64 2.12 -9.89
N LEU A 327 11.42 1.47 -9.02
CA LEU A 327 11.26 1.62 -7.56
C LEU A 327 11.64 3.01 -7.06
N VAL A 328 12.65 3.67 -7.63
CA VAL A 328 13.05 5.04 -7.26
C VAL A 328 11.92 6.06 -7.43
N PRO A 329 11.30 6.25 -8.61
CA PRO A 329 10.26 7.27 -8.79
C PRO A 329 9.00 6.95 -7.99
N MET A 330 8.74 5.66 -7.73
CA MET A 330 7.65 5.20 -6.88
C MET A 330 7.90 5.55 -5.40
N SER A 331 9.12 5.31 -4.91
CA SER A 331 9.48 5.53 -3.50
C SER A 331 9.66 7.00 -3.12
N GLN A 332 9.92 7.87 -4.09
CA GLN A 332 9.92 9.32 -3.89
C GLN A 332 8.51 9.93 -3.73
N GLN A 333 7.45 9.14 -3.89
CA GLN A 333 6.09 9.64 -3.71
C GLN A 333 5.72 9.78 -2.21
N PRO A 334 5.04 10.88 -1.80
CA PRO A 334 4.72 11.13 -0.39
C PRO A 334 3.86 10.04 0.29
N THR A 335 3.14 9.24 -0.48
CA THR A 335 2.25 8.17 -0.01
C THR A 335 2.95 6.82 0.11
N PHE A 336 4.13 6.65 -0.48
CA PHE A 336 4.82 5.36 -0.58
C PHE A 336 5.01 4.70 0.79
N ASP A 337 5.56 5.46 1.74
CA ASP A 337 5.80 4.97 3.09
C ASP A 337 4.52 4.63 3.86
N ALA A 338 3.41 5.29 3.55
CA ALA A 338 2.13 4.97 4.20
C ALA A 338 1.45 3.75 3.57
N ASN A 339 1.75 3.47 2.30
CA ASN A 339 1.15 2.40 1.53
C ASN A 339 1.76 1.05 1.88
N PHE A 340 3.09 0.97 2.11
CA PHE A 340 3.79 -0.30 2.26
C PHE A 340 4.53 -0.43 3.60
N ASP A 341 4.38 -1.62 4.21
CA ASP A 341 5.03 -2.00 5.47
C ASP A 341 6.32 -2.81 5.22
N LEU A 342 6.40 -3.53 4.10
CA LEU A 342 7.58 -4.29 3.65
C LEU A 342 7.83 -4.04 2.17
N ILE A 343 9.09 -3.81 1.79
CA ILE A 343 9.52 -3.60 0.40
C ILE A 343 10.54 -4.69 0.06
N GLN A 344 10.11 -5.68 -0.71
CA GLN A 344 10.91 -6.83 -1.09
C GLN A 344 11.58 -6.60 -2.43
N ILE A 345 12.92 -6.59 -2.38
CA ILE A 345 13.74 -6.54 -3.58
C ILE A 345 14.15 -7.97 -3.89
N LEU A 346 13.58 -8.53 -4.96
CA LEU A 346 13.86 -9.89 -5.41
C LEU A 346 15.21 -9.89 -6.12
N ILE A 347 16.31 -10.01 -5.37
CA ILE A 347 17.69 -9.95 -5.90
C ILE A 347 18.09 -11.24 -6.63
N TYR A 348 17.24 -11.72 -7.53
CA TYR A 348 17.38 -12.88 -8.39
C TYR A 348 16.56 -12.68 -9.70
N ASP A 349 16.53 -13.68 -10.58
CA ASP A 349 15.78 -13.68 -11.86
C ASP A 349 16.10 -12.52 -12.82
N MET A 350 17.39 -12.28 -12.98
CA MET A 350 17.94 -11.18 -13.78
C MET A 350 18.16 -11.56 -15.25
N ASP A 351 17.45 -12.57 -15.75
CA ASP A 351 17.72 -13.19 -17.04
C ASP A 351 17.71 -12.18 -18.19
N GLY A 352 18.75 -12.23 -19.03
CA GLY A 352 18.90 -11.43 -20.24
C GLY A 352 19.64 -10.10 -20.08
N ASP A 353 19.92 -9.66 -18.86
CA ASP A 353 20.79 -8.49 -18.63
C ASP A 353 22.25 -8.93 -18.85
N PRO A 354 23.08 -8.23 -19.66
CA PRO A 354 24.52 -8.45 -19.62
C PRO A 354 24.99 -8.45 -18.16
N LYS A 355 25.91 -9.37 -17.82
CA LYS A 355 26.43 -9.65 -16.46
C LYS A 355 27.15 -8.47 -15.78
N ARG A 356 26.73 -7.25 -16.03
CA ARG A 356 27.36 -5.98 -15.68
C ARG A 356 26.22 -4.97 -15.56
N ALA A 357 25.75 -4.79 -14.34
CA ALA A 357 24.95 -3.62 -14.01
C ALA A 357 25.89 -2.42 -13.82
N TYR A 358 25.47 -1.25 -14.32
CA TYR A 358 26.17 -0.01 -14.09
C TYR A 358 25.72 0.60 -12.77
N HIS A 359 26.62 0.68 -11.79
CA HIS A 359 26.36 1.42 -10.55
C HIS A 359 27.01 2.81 -10.60
N GLU A 360 26.47 3.75 -9.83
CA GLU A 360 26.94 5.14 -9.77
C GLU A 360 28.37 5.27 -9.24
N SER A 361 28.84 4.25 -8.51
CA SER A 361 30.26 4.11 -8.14
C SER A 361 31.20 3.95 -9.35
N GLY A 362 30.65 3.78 -10.56
CA GLY A 362 31.39 3.53 -11.80
C GLY A 362 31.93 2.11 -11.90
N LEU A 363 31.52 1.22 -10.99
CA LEU A 363 31.95 -0.17 -10.92
C LEU A 363 30.94 -1.07 -11.63
N LEU A 364 31.46 -1.97 -12.47
CA LEU A 364 30.69 -3.03 -13.11
C LEU A 364 30.82 -4.27 -12.24
N TYR A 365 29.73 -4.65 -11.58
CA TYR A 365 29.68 -5.89 -10.82
C TYR A 365 29.00 -6.99 -11.64
N ASP A 366 29.46 -8.23 -11.43
CA ASP A 366 28.70 -9.39 -11.88
C ASP A 366 27.40 -9.42 -11.08
N ILE A 367 26.28 -9.54 -11.77
CA ILE A 367 24.95 -9.59 -11.15
C ILE A 367 24.82 -10.78 -10.19
N ASP A 368 25.62 -11.83 -10.38
CA ASP A 368 25.70 -12.98 -9.49
C ASP A 368 26.66 -12.78 -8.29
N SER A 369 27.32 -11.61 -8.19
CA SER A 369 28.30 -11.35 -7.14
C SER A 369 27.69 -10.82 -5.84
N VAL A 370 28.28 -11.21 -4.71
CA VAL A 370 27.95 -10.69 -3.38
C VAL A 370 28.01 -9.16 -3.34
N GLN A 371 28.99 -8.57 -4.02
CA GLN A 371 29.18 -7.12 -4.11
C GLN A 371 27.99 -6.43 -4.76
N TYR A 372 27.49 -6.99 -5.86
CA TYR A 372 26.31 -6.45 -6.53
C TYR A 372 25.09 -6.45 -5.63
N ARG A 373 24.84 -7.58 -4.95
CA ARG A 373 23.67 -7.78 -4.08
C ARG A 373 23.68 -6.84 -2.88
N ALA A 374 24.83 -6.68 -2.25
CA ALA A 374 25.01 -5.71 -1.16
C ALA A 374 24.85 -4.26 -1.65
N GLN A 375 25.44 -3.91 -2.80
CA GLN A 375 25.32 -2.58 -3.38
C GLN A 375 23.87 -2.21 -3.70
N THR A 376 23.07 -3.16 -4.21
CA THR A 376 21.62 -2.94 -4.44
C THR A 376 20.92 -2.58 -3.13
N ILE A 377 21.20 -3.26 -2.03
CA ILE A 377 20.56 -2.95 -0.73
C ILE A 377 21.04 -1.59 -0.20
N TYR A 378 22.35 -1.33 -0.29
CA TYR A 378 22.95 -0.06 0.11
C TYR A 378 22.29 1.14 -0.59
N GLU A 379 22.11 1.03 -1.92
CA GLU A 379 21.55 2.09 -2.74
C GLU A 379 20.10 2.42 -2.38
N TYR A 380 19.32 1.45 -1.93
CA TYR A 380 17.92 1.67 -1.57
C TYR A 380 17.71 2.04 -0.10
N THR A 381 18.75 2.00 0.71
CA THR A 381 18.68 2.29 2.16
C THR A 381 19.41 3.58 2.55
N HIS A 382 20.14 4.19 1.63
CA HIS A 382 20.95 5.38 1.90
C HIS A 382 20.63 6.52 0.93
N PRO A 383 20.94 7.77 1.32
CA PRO A 383 20.83 8.88 0.40
C PRO A 383 21.84 8.77 -0.75
N HIS A 384 21.37 8.88 -1.99
CA HIS A 384 22.19 8.90 -3.21
C HIS A 384 21.78 10.03 -4.13
N VAL A 385 22.73 10.48 -4.94
CA VAL A 385 22.46 11.49 -5.97
C VAL A 385 22.50 10.82 -7.32
N PHE A 386 21.32 10.51 -7.86
CA PHE A 386 21.25 9.97 -9.19
C PHE A 386 21.61 11.01 -10.26
N ASP A 387 22.35 10.62 -11.32
CA ASP A 387 22.64 11.51 -12.45
C ASP A 387 21.48 11.52 -13.47
N PHE A 388 20.46 12.34 -13.21
CA PHE A 388 19.29 12.48 -14.10
C PHE A 388 19.63 13.31 -15.35
N GLN A 389 19.31 12.79 -16.54
CA GLN A 389 19.35 13.63 -17.74
C GLN A 389 18.18 14.63 -17.81
N GLN A 390 18.53 15.86 -18.18
CA GLN A 390 17.69 17.06 -18.10
C GLN A 390 16.40 17.08 -18.94
N TRP A 391 16.21 16.14 -19.87
CA TRP A 391 15.11 16.21 -20.85
C TRP A 391 13.83 15.47 -20.43
N ILE A 392 13.89 14.56 -19.44
CA ILE A 392 12.77 13.68 -19.05
C ILE A 392 11.90 14.29 -17.93
N VAL A 393 12.52 15.04 -17.00
CA VAL A 393 11.84 15.64 -15.84
C VAL A 393 10.66 16.53 -16.28
N GLY A 394 10.78 17.21 -17.42
CA GLY A 394 9.79 18.17 -17.91
C GLY A 394 8.45 17.61 -18.41
N GLU A 395 8.37 16.36 -18.85
CA GLU A 395 7.17 15.79 -19.49
C GLU A 395 6.32 14.91 -18.57
N VAL A 396 6.92 14.23 -17.58
CA VAL A 396 6.21 13.29 -16.69
C VAL A 396 6.07 13.82 -15.25
N LEU A 397 7.04 14.62 -14.77
CA LEU A 397 7.09 15.10 -13.38
C LEU A 397 6.72 16.59 -13.22
N GLY A 398 6.35 17.26 -14.33
CA GLY A 398 6.06 18.71 -14.37
C GLY A 398 7.22 19.54 -14.94
N PRO A 399 6.99 20.82 -15.32
CA PRO A 399 7.94 21.57 -16.14
C PRO A 399 9.25 21.85 -15.38
N CYS A 400 10.34 21.24 -15.84
CA CYS A 400 11.68 21.78 -15.63
C CYS A 400 11.82 23.07 -16.47
N PRO A 401 12.17 24.22 -15.88
CA PRO A 401 12.37 25.44 -16.63
C PRO A 401 13.59 25.27 -17.55
N ARG A 402 13.34 25.15 -18.86
CA ARG A 402 14.37 24.96 -19.91
C ARG A 402 15.50 26.00 -19.94
N ASP A 403 15.41 27.07 -19.17
CA ASP A 403 16.31 28.22 -19.23
C ASP A 403 17.04 28.56 -17.91
N SER A 404 17.02 27.68 -16.89
CA SER A 404 17.71 27.95 -15.61
C SER A 404 18.51 26.76 -15.06
N GLY A 405 19.68 26.47 -15.63
CA GLY A 405 20.68 25.59 -15.00
C GLY A 405 20.34 24.09 -15.01
N PRO A 406 21.22 23.22 -14.44
CA PRO A 406 20.89 21.81 -14.25
C PRO A 406 19.59 21.70 -13.45
N CYS A 407 18.73 20.74 -13.81
CA CYS A 407 17.51 20.41 -13.07
C CYS A 407 17.82 20.43 -11.57
N ASP A 408 16.99 21.13 -10.79
CA ASP A 408 17.25 21.34 -9.36
C ASP A 408 17.65 20.03 -8.69
N ALA A 409 18.69 20.11 -7.86
CA ALA A 409 19.31 18.99 -7.16
C ALA A 409 18.32 18.15 -6.33
N GLU A 410 17.08 18.60 -6.11
CA GLU A 410 16.06 17.92 -5.32
C GLU A 410 15.57 16.61 -5.94
N TRP A 411 15.42 16.51 -7.27
CA TRP A 411 15.05 15.23 -7.90
C TRP A 411 16.22 14.26 -7.97
N ASN A 412 17.42 14.81 -8.16
CA ASN A 412 18.66 14.06 -8.14
C ASN A 412 18.90 13.36 -6.81
N ASN A 413 18.36 13.90 -5.73
CA ASN A 413 18.50 13.32 -4.41
C ASN A 413 17.44 12.25 -4.18
N PHE A 414 17.87 11.01 -4.05
CA PHE A 414 17.10 9.93 -3.47
C PHE A 414 17.49 9.81 -2.01
N ASP A 415 16.53 9.92 -1.11
CA ASP A 415 16.82 9.92 0.34
C ASP A 415 17.03 8.52 0.92
N GLY A 416 16.78 7.46 0.13
CA GLY A 416 16.66 6.09 0.63
C GLY A 416 15.23 5.76 1.03
N ILE A 417 14.91 4.48 1.02
CA ILE A 417 13.73 3.92 1.68
C ILE A 417 14.12 3.59 3.13
N ASP A 418 13.17 3.71 4.05
CA ASP A 418 13.37 3.30 5.44
C ASP A 418 13.98 1.88 5.51
N PRO A 419 15.22 1.73 6.01
CA PRO A 419 15.88 0.44 6.06
C PRO A 419 15.14 -0.61 6.88
N SER A 420 14.23 -0.21 7.80
CA SER A 420 13.40 -1.17 8.54
C SER A 420 12.34 -1.86 7.67
N LYS A 421 12.04 -1.32 6.48
CA LYS A 421 11.06 -1.87 5.55
C LYS A 421 11.67 -2.69 4.43
N ILE A 422 12.93 -2.45 4.10
CA ILE A 422 13.62 -3.18 3.04
C ILE A 422 13.77 -4.66 3.43
N VAL A 423 13.40 -5.54 2.51
CA VAL A 423 13.53 -6.99 2.59
C VAL A 423 14.44 -7.47 1.47
N MET A 424 15.50 -8.19 1.83
CA MET A 424 16.38 -8.87 0.89
C MET A 424 15.77 -10.21 0.45
N GLY A 425 15.30 -10.32 -0.79
CA GLY A 425 14.72 -11.55 -1.35
C GLY A 425 15.76 -12.42 -2.07
N VAL A 426 16.00 -13.64 -1.61
CA VAL A 426 16.94 -14.60 -2.21
C VAL A 426 16.24 -15.89 -2.63
N ILE A 427 16.89 -16.67 -3.51
CA ILE A 427 16.39 -18.00 -3.88
C ILE A 427 17.01 -19.13 -3.05
N ALA A 428 16.17 -20.10 -2.69
CA ALA A 428 16.51 -21.25 -1.85
C ALA A 428 17.41 -22.28 -2.54
N ALA A 429 17.31 -22.39 -3.86
CA ALA A 429 18.03 -23.39 -4.63
C ALA A 429 18.47 -22.84 -5.98
N GLN A 430 19.55 -23.42 -6.49
CA GLN A 430 20.05 -23.10 -7.82
C GLN A 430 19.09 -23.64 -8.89
N GLY A 431 18.37 -22.74 -9.55
CA GLY A 431 17.52 -23.03 -10.71
C GLY A 431 18.23 -22.81 -12.05
N SER A 432 17.46 -22.81 -13.14
CA SER A 432 17.92 -22.38 -14.47
C SER A 432 18.15 -20.86 -14.57
N ASN A 433 17.52 -20.10 -13.68
CA ASN A 433 17.52 -18.63 -13.66
C ASN A 433 18.62 -18.15 -12.72
N GLN A 434 19.30 -17.06 -13.12
CA GLN A 434 20.51 -16.56 -12.48
C GLN A 434 20.24 -15.92 -11.10
N GLY A 435 21.26 -15.83 -10.24
CA GLY A 435 21.18 -15.12 -8.95
C GLY A 435 21.15 -15.94 -7.65
N TYR A 436 21.41 -17.25 -7.68
CA TYR A 436 21.57 -18.04 -6.44
C TYR A 436 22.83 -17.61 -5.68
N LEU A 437 22.68 -17.34 -4.38
CA LEU A 437 23.79 -17.16 -3.45
C LEU A 437 23.90 -18.39 -2.54
N SER A 438 25.10 -18.93 -2.38
CA SER A 438 25.33 -19.96 -1.38
C SER A 438 25.15 -19.41 0.05
N PRO A 439 24.94 -20.27 1.07
CA PRO A 439 24.91 -19.83 2.47
C PRO A 439 26.13 -19.00 2.89
N GLU A 440 27.33 -19.36 2.39
CA GLU A 440 28.57 -18.63 2.65
C GLU A 440 28.56 -17.23 2.01
N GLN A 441 28.01 -17.11 0.79
CA GLN A 441 27.87 -15.83 0.11
C GLN A 441 26.83 -14.92 0.78
N ILE A 442 25.72 -15.48 1.26
CA ILE A 442 24.68 -14.72 1.99
C ILE A 442 25.26 -14.18 3.30
N THR A 443 26.03 -14.98 4.03
CA THR A 443 26.62 -14.62 5.32
C THR A 443 27.93 -13.85 5.20
N ASP A 444 28.32 -13.45 3.99
CA ASP A 444 29.51 -12.64 3.74
C ASP A 444 29.41 -11.30 4.49
N ASP A 445 30.55 -10.84 5.00
CA ASP A 445 30.62 -9.60 5.79
C ASP A 445 30.19 -8.37 4.99
N ILE A 446 30.28 -8.39 3.66
CA ILE A 446 29.80 -7.31 2.79
C ILE A 446 28.27 -7.20 2.93
N ILE A 447 27.52 -8.30 2.84
CA ILE A 447 26.06 -8.28 2.99
C ILE A 447 25.66 -7.94 4.42
N LYS A 448 26.35 -8.51 5.42
CA LYS A 448 26.12 -8.18 6.84
C LYS A 448 26.38 -6.70 7.14
N GLY A 449 27.35 -6.10 6.43
CA GLY A 449 27.69 -4.68 6.53
C GLY A 449 26.55 -3.73 6.15
N GLU A 450 25.65 -4.18 5.27
CA GLU A 450 24.44 -3.43 4.88
C GLU A 450 23.34 -3.46 5.96
N ASN A 451 23.59 -4.19 7.05
CA ASN A 451 22.79 -4.14 8.27
C ASN A 451 21.32 -4.53 8.04
N VAL A 452 21.08 -5.48 7.13
CA VAL A 452 19.78 -5.97 6.68
C VAL A 452 18.92 -6.47 7.84
N ARG A 453 17.73 -5.89 8.04
CA ARG A 453 16.79 -6.28 9.12
C ARG A 453 15.74 -7.29 8.67
N ASN A 454 15.48 -7.40 7.37
CA ASN A 454 14.48 -8.30 6.86
C ASN A 454 14.99 -9.09 5.66
N GLY A 455 14.55 -10.33 5.53
CA GLY A 455 14.93 -11.19 4.44
C GLY A 455 13.83 -12.16 4.08
N MET A 456 13.89 -12.63 2.85
CA MET A 456 12.88 -13.45 2.24
C MET A 456 13.55 -14.57 1.45
N VAL A 457 12.97 -15.77 1.52
CA VAL A 457 13.46 -16.94 0.78
C VAL A 457 12.38 -17.47 -0.15
N TRP A 458 12.67 -17.43 -1.45
CA TRP A 458 11.90 -18.06 -2.53
C TRP A 458 12.53 -19.40 -2.94
N GLU A 459 11.95 -20.55 -2.68
CA GLU A 459 10.73 -20.78 -1.92
C GLU A 459 10.93 -21.92 -0.92
N SER A 460 9.99 -22.03 0.01
CA SER A 460 10.11 -22.86 1.21
C SER A 460 10.29 -24.36 0.93
N HIS A 461 9.68 -24.91 -0.13
CA HIS A 461 9.82 -26.32 -0.47
C HIS A 461 11.25 -26.65 -0.92
N ALA A 462 11.83 -25.83 -1.79
CA ALA A 462 13.23 -25.94 -2.21
C ALA A 462 14.19 -25.76 -1.02
N ASP A 463 13.91 -24.83 -0.11
CA ASP A 463 14.75 -24.63 1.07
C ASP A 463 14.66 -25.81 2.04
N ALA A 464 13.46 -26.34 2.29
CA ALA A 464 13.24 -27.54 3.10
C ALA A 464 14.00 -28.75 2.55
N ASN A 465 13.99 -28.95 1.23
CA ASN A 465 14.80 -29.99 0.57
C ASN A 465 16.32 -29.76 0.74
N GLY A 466 16.74 -28.50 0.86
CA GLY A 466 18.09 -28.06 1.22
C GLY A 466 18.40 -28.10 2.72
N ASN A 467 17.51 -28.65 3.56
CA ASN A 467 17.58 -28.61 5.03
C ASN A 467 17.65 -27.18 5.60
N TYR A 468 16.94 -26.25 4.98
CA TYR A 468 16.81 -24.86 5.40
C TYR A 468 18.12 -24.07 5.44
N ALA A 469 19.11 -24.47 4.62
CA ALA A 469 20.43 -23.84 4.64
C ALA A 469 20.39 -22.35 4.26
N ILE A 470 19.47 -21.95 3.38
CA ILE A 470 19.35 -20.56 2.93
C ILE A 470 18.59 -19.73 3.97
N SER A 471 17.45 -20.21 4.49
CA SER A 471 16.74 -19.49 5.56
C SER A 471 17.61 -19.32 6.81
N ALA A 472 18.40 -20.32 7.18
CA ALA A 472 19.34 -20.22 8.30
C ALA A 472 20.42 -19.15 8.06
N ALA A 473 20.96 -19.06 6.83
CA ALA A 473 21.93 -18.04 6.47
C ALA A 473 21.34 -16.62 6.50
N VAL A 474 20.13 -16.45 5.94
CA VAL A 474 19.41 -15.16 5.98
C VAL A 474 19.08 -14.76 7.42
N LYS A 475 18.63 -15.71 8.25
CA LYS A 475 18.38 -15.50 9.69
C LYS A 475 19.63 -14.99 10.41
N GLU A 476 20.80 -15.57 10.12
CA GLU A 476 22.07 -15.14 10.72
C GLU A 476 22.39 -13.67 10.37
N VAL A 477 22.22 -13.27 9.11
CA VAL A 477 22.44 -11.89 8.66
C VAL A 477 21.50 -10.93 9.39
N ILE A 478 20.21 -11.27 9.44
CA ILE A 478 19.18 -10.46 10.10
C ILE A 478 19.46 -10.33 11.60
N ASP A 479 19.81 -11.43 12.27
CA ASP A 479 20.09 -11.42 13.71
C ASP A 479 21.33 -10.60 14.05
N ALA A 480 22.33 -10.58 13.16
CA ALA A 480 23.54 -9.77 13.30
C ALA A 480 23.31 -8.26 13.10
N SER A 481 22.20 -7.87 12.46
CA SER A 481 21.86 -6.46 12.24
C SER A 481 21.74 -5.69 13.56
N SER A 482 22.38 -4.52 13.61
CA SER A 482 22.48 -3.57 14.72
C SER A 482 21.78 -2.24 14.47
N LEU A 483 21.12 -2.10 13.30
CA LEU A 483 20.40 -0.89 12.90
C LEU A 483 19.40 -0.46 13.99
#